data_AF-A0A951HLD2-F1
#
_entry.id   AF-A0A951HLD2-F1
#
_cell.length_a   1.000
_cell.length_b   1.000
_cell.length_c   1.000
_cell.angle_alpha   90.00
_cell.angle_beta   90.00
_cell.angle_gamma   90.00
#
_symmetry.space_group_name_H-M   'P 1'
#
loop_
_entity.id
_entity.type
_entity.pdbx_description
1 polymer ?
#
loop_
_entity_poly.entity_id
_entity_poly.type
_entity_poly.pdbx_seq_one_letter_code
_entity_poly.pdbx_strand_id
1 'polypeptide(L)'
;MLQSRSIRRTALIDQLRAALTGEENHFFADTSFLIAAASLSPAARDELARWLAGLRDRFHVPAWVAHEVSGKITSDTSIFTPMAKAAGDALTAVEAMQAEARRYLDDGRASSFPGQPDRIAVLSSLDRIAQPLREQARRLKRASKTLEEATDWVVGLVNGAVMPSDIYTSLPDLERAGRA
;
A
#
# COMPACT_ATOMS: atom_id res chain seq x y z
N MET A 1 -34.48 -6.08 7.50
CA MET A 1 -34.09 -7.37 6.90
C MET A 1 -33.62 -7.13 5.47
N LEU A 2 -32.32 -6.98 5.25
CA LEU A 2 -31.74 -6.98 3.90
C LEU A 2 -31.66 -8.44 3.46
N GLN A 3 -32.64 -8.89 2.69
CA GLN A 3 -32.57 -10.20 2.04
C GLN A 3 -31.35 -10.20 1.11
N SER A 4 -30.33 -11.00 1.41
CA SER A 4 -29.21 -11.22 0.49
C SER A 4 -29.74 -11.95 -0.73
N ARG A 5 -30.16 -11.21 -1.76
CA ARG A 5 -30.46 -11.81 -3.06
C ARG A 5 -29.15 -12.39 -3.59
N SER A 6 -29.08 -13.70 -3.69
CA SER A 6 -28.00 -14.39 -4.38
C SER A 6 -28.07 -13.99 -5.86
N ILE A 7 -27.33 -12.96 -6.23
CA ILE A 7 -27.18 -12.52 -7.62
C ILE A 7 -26.20 -13.48 -8.29
N ARG A 8 -26.60 -14.09 -9.41
CA ARG A 8 -25.69 -14.92 -10.20
C ARG A 8 -24.54 -14.06 -10.71
N ARG A 9 -23.32 -14.59 -10.70
CA ARG A 9 -22.08 -13.88 -11.13
C ARG A 9 -22.25 -13.11 -12.44
N THR A 10 -22.89 -13.70 -13.44
CA THR A 10 -23.12 -13.05 -14.74
C THR A 10 -23.97 -11.79 -14.62
N ALA A 11 -25.08 -11.84 -13.88
CA ALA A 11 -25.94 -10.69 -13.67
C ALA A 11 -25.25 -9.57 -12.89
N LEU A 12 -24.37 -9.92 -11.93
CA LEU A 12 -23.53 -8.94 -11.25
C LEU A 12 -22.54 -8.26 -12.21
N ILE A 13 -21.89 -9.03 -13.08
CA ILE A 13 -20.95 -8.50 -14.08
C ILE A 13 -21.68 -7.55 -15.05
N ASP A 14 -22.88 -7.90 -15.49
CA ASP A 14 -23.68 -7.06 -16.38
C ASP A 14 -24.10 -5.76 -15.69
N GLN A 15 -24.52 -5.83 -14.42
CA GLN A 15 -24.84 -4.65 -13.61
C GLN A 15 -23.62 -3.75 -13.41
N LEU A 16 -22.46 -4.33 -13.09
CA LEU A 16 -21.21 -3.57 -12.96
C LEU A 16 -20.82 -2.93 -14.27
N ARG A 17 -20.92 -3.65 -15.40
CA ARG A 17 -20.62 -3.08 -16.72
C ARG A 17 -21.53 -1.89 -17.02
N ALA A 18 -22.83 -2.04 -16.82
CA ALA A 18 -23.79 -0.96 -17.03
C ALA A 18 -23.50 0.25 -16.12
N ALA A 19 -23.14 0.00 -14.85
CA ALA A 19 -22.73 1.05 -13.93
C ALA A 19 -21.44 1.77 -14.40
N LEU A 20 -20.46 1.00 -14.88
CA LEU A 20 -19.17 1.53 -15.35
C LEU A 20 -19.28 2.32 -16.65
N THR A 21 -20.19 1.95 -17.55
CA THR A 21 -20.34 2.60 -18.86
C THR A 21 -21.46 3.63 -18.93
N GLY A 22 -22.37 3.68 -17.94
CA GLY A 22 -23.45 4.65 -17.91
C GLY A 22 -22.92 6.08 -17.78
N GLU A 23 -23.30 6.96 -18.69
CA GLU A 23 -22.81 8.35 -18.76
C GLU A 23 -23.27 9.20 -17.56
N GLU A 24 -24.39 8.87 -16.95
CA GLU A 24 -24.92 9.55 -15.75
C GLU A 24 -24.26 9.08 -14.43
N ASN A 25 -23.41 8.06 -14.49
CA ASN A 25 -22.79 7.51 -13.29
C ASN A 25 -21.48 8.23 -12.97
N HIS A 26 -21.41 8.77 -11.75
CA HIS A 26 -20.24 9.42 -11.18
C HIS A 26 -19.49 8.48 -10.24
N PHE A 27 -18.16 8.58 -10.24
CA PHE A 27 -17.23 7.79 -9.44
C PHE A 27 -16.56 8.71 -8.42
N PHE A 28 -16.69 8.36 -7.15
CA PHE A 28 -16.04 9.06 -6.05
C PHE A 28 -14.93 8.19 -5.51
N ALA A 29 -13.69 8.69 -5.59
CA ALA A 29 -12.53 8.00 -5.08
C ALA A 29 -12.53 8.03 -3.55
N ASP A 30 -12.24 6.90 -2.94
CA ASP A 30 -11.90 6.80 -1.52
C ASP A 30 -10.38 6.87 -1.33
N THR A 31 -9.92 7.21 -0.13
CA THR A 31 -8.50 7.24 0.25
C THR A 31 -7.83 5.89 -0.02
N SER A 32 -8.51 4.79 0.29
CA SER A 32 -7.98 3.43 0.07
C SER A 32 -7.72 3.13 -1.41
N PHE A 33 -8.60 3.60 -2.31
CA PHE A 33 -8.44 3.45 -3.76
C PHE A 33 -7.21 4.22 -4.25
N LEU A 34 -7.03 5.46 -3.81
CA LEU A 34 -5.90 6.30 -4.24
C LEU A 34 -4.55 5.73 -3.78
N ILE A 35 -4.47 5.21 -2.56
CA ILE A 35 -3.27 4.52 -2.04
C ILE A 35 -2.96 3.26 -2.86
N ALA A 36 -4.00 2.45 -3.15
CA ALA A 36 -3.84 1.24 -3.94
C ALA A 36 -3.40 1.56 -5.37
N ALA A 37 -3.97 2.60 -5.99
CA ALA A 37 -3.62 3.07 -7.31
C ALA A 37 -2.17 3.56 -7.39
N ALA A 38 -1.72 4.33 -6.40
CA ALA A 38 -0.34 4.81 -6.31
C ALA A 38 0.69 3.66 -6.14
N SER A 39 0.27 2.57 -5.51
CA SER A 39 1.08 1.36 -5.29
C SER A 39 1.25 0.48 -6.55
N LEU A 40 0.52 0.78 -7.63
CA LEU A 40 0.61 0.03 -8.88
C LEU A 40 1.98 0.23 -9.55
N SER A 41 2.38 -0.75 -10.37
CA SER A 41 3.51 -0.59 -11.28
C SER A 41 3.26 0.58 -12.26
N PRO A 42 4.30 1.21 -12.82
CA PRO A 42 4.14 2.31 -13.77
C PRO A 42 3.21 1.97 -14.94
N ALA A 43 3.36 0.79 -15.55
CA ALA A 43 2.51 0.36 -16.66
C ALA A 43 1.02 0.23 -16.26
N ALA A 44 0.75 -0.30 -15.07
CA ALA A 44 -0.62 -0.41 -14.55
C ALA A 44 -1.20 0.96 -14.15
N ARG A 45 -0.37 1.89 -13.68
CA ARG A 45 -0.77 3.29 -13.45
C ARG A 45 -1.16 3.98 -14.76
N ASP A 46 -0.42 3.75 -15.84
CA ASP A 46 -0.74 4.30 -17.16
C ASP A 46 -2.05 3.75 -17.70
N GLU A 47 -2.31 2.45 -17.54
CA GLU A 47 -3.59 1.83 -17.89
C GLU A 47 -4.75 2.42 -17.10
N LEU A 48 -4.58 2.57 -15.78
CA LEU A 48 -5.58 3.17 -14.91
C LEU A 48 -5.82 4.64 -15.28
N ALA A 49 -4.76 5.42 -15.53
CA ALA A 49 -4.87 6.82 -15.94
C ALA A 49 -5.63 6.96 -17.27
N ARG A 50 -5.36 6.09 -18.25
CA ARG A 50 -6.14 6.07 -19.51
C ARG A 50 -7.61 5.76 -19.28
N TRP A 51 -7.91 4.80 -18.41
CA TRP A 51 -9.30 4.48 -18.06
C TRP A 51 -10.00 5.65 -17.36
N LEU A 52 -9.36 6.27 -16.36
CA LEU A 52 -9.87 7.43 -15.65
C LEU A 52 -10.08 8.63 -16.58
N ALA A 53 -9.16 8.89 -17.51
CA ALA A 53 -9.32 9.93 -18.52
C ALA A 53 -10.55 9.70 -19.42
N GLY A 54 -10.89 8.43 -19.69
CA GLY A 54 -12.11 8.05 -20.39
C GLY A 54 -13.40 8.36 -19.63
N LEU A 55 -13.34 8.54 -18.30
CA LEU A 55 -14.48 8.94 -17.48
C LEU A 55 -14.79 10.44 -17.59
N ARG A 56 -13.86 11.26 -18.11
CA ARG A 56 -14.00 12.71 -18.26
C ARG A 56 -14.31 13.39 -16.91
N ASP A 57 -15.41 14.13 -16.82
CA ASP A 57 -15.91 14.86 -15.65
C ASP A 57 -16.67 13.97 -14.64
N ARG A 58 -16.68 12.65 -14.84
CA ARG A 58 -17.39 11.71 -13.96
C ARG A 58 -16.54 11.15 -12.83
N PHE A 59 -15.24 11.40 -12.81
CA PHE A 59 -14.36 10.96 -11.72
C PHE A 59 -14.06 12.12 -10.77
N HIS A 60 -14.32 11.89 -9.48
CA HIS A 60 -14.29 12.90 -8.44
C HIS A 60 -13.48 12.42 -7.25
N VAL A 61 -12.69 13.32 -6.66
CA VAL A 61 -12.02 13.10 -5.38
C VAL A 61 -12.64 14.05 -4.35
N PRO A 62 -13.38 13.55 -3.35
CA PRO A 62 -13.88 14.41 -2.28
C PRO A 62 -12.73 15.12 -1.54
N ALA A 63 -12.91 16.37 -1.12
CA ALA A 63 -11.82 17.12 -0.49
C ALA A 63 -11.30 16.52 0.83
N TRP A 64 -12.16 15.85 1.62
CA TRP A 64 -11.69 15.13 2.80
C TRP A 64 -10.78 13.96 2.45
N VAL A 65 -11.01 13.28 1.31
CA VAL A 65 -10.13 12.23 0.77
C VAL A 65 -8.79 12.83 0.35
N ALA A 66 -8.79 13.98 -0.32
CA ALA A 66 -7.56 14.69 -0.66
C ALA A 66 -6.75 15.08 0.59
N HIS A 67 -7.42 15.54 1.65
CA HIS A 67 -6.81 15.83 2.94
C HIS A 67 -6.20 14.58 3.59
N GLU A 68 -6.94 13.47 3.61
CA GLU A 68 -6.43 12.20 4.15
C GLU A 68 -5.22 11.69 3.38
N VAL A 69 -5.24 11.71 2.05
CA VAL A 69 -4.10 11.32 1.21
C VAL A 69 -2.88 12.19 1.49
N SER A 70 -3.05 13.51 1.61
CA SER A 70 -1.97 14.43 2.01
C SER A 70 -1.38 14.05 3.38
N GLY A 71 -2.25 13.77 4.36
CA GLY A 71 -1.85 13.26 5.67
C GLY A 71 -1.04 11.95 5.57
N LYS A 72 -1.43 11.04 4.68
CA LYS A 72 -0.70 9.78 4.48
C LYS A 72 0.65 9.96 3.80
N ILE A 73 0.74 10.80 2.79
CA ILE A 73 2.01 11.14 2.11
C ILE A 73 3.03 11.70 3.12
N THR A 74 2.56 12.52 4.08
CA THR A 74 3.43 13.18 5.06
C THR A 74 3.77 12.31 6.27
N SER A 75 2.85 11.44 6.72
CA SER A 75 3.01 10.67 7.97
C SER A 75 3.39 9.20 7.79
N ASP A 76 3.05 8.56 6.67
CA ASP A 76 3.30 7.13 6.43
C ASP A 76 3.54 6.85 4.95
N THR A 77 4.77 7.06 4.51
CA THR A 77 5.21 6.82 3.12
C THR A 77 5.36 5.34 2.77
N SER A 78 5.29 4.44 3.76
CA SER A 78 5.49 3.00 3.56
C SER A 78 4.37 2.38 2.72
N ILE A 79 3.17 2.97 2.77
CA ILE A 79 2.00 2.50 2.01
C ILE A 79 2.16 2.69 0.49
N PHE A 80 3.02 3.61 0.06
CA PHE A 80 3.31 3.88 -1.36
C PHE A 80 4.50 3.07 -1.89
N THR A 81 5.17 2.31 -1.01
CA THR A 81 6.34 1.51 -1.35
C THR A 81 6.20 0.09 -0.81
N PRO A 82 5.24 -0.71 -1.33
CA PRO A 82 4.97 -2.06 -0.81
C PRO A 82 6.21 -2.96 -0.82
N MET A 83 7.10 -2.79 -1.80
CA MET A 83 8.38 -3.51 -1.85
C MET A 83 9.33 -3.09 -0.72
N ALA A 84 9.37 -1.81 -0.32
CA ALA A 84 10.23 -1.38 0.78
C ALA A 84 9.76 -1.96 2.11
N LYS A 85 8.44 -2.05 2.32
CA LYS A 85 7.84 -2.76 3.45
C LYS A 85 8.18 -4.25 3.42
N ALA A 86 7.90 -4.93 2.31
CA ALA A 86 8.18 -6.37 2.18
C ALA A 86 9.67 -6.71 2.34
N ALA A 87 10.57 -5.85 1.83
CA ALA A 87 12.00 -5.98 2.05
C ALA A 87 12.40 -5.76 3.52
N GLY A 88 11.76 -4.82 4.21
CA GLY A 88 11.90 -4.63 5.65
C GLY A 88 11.46 -5.86 6.46
N ASP A 89 10.28 -6.40 6.13
CA ASP A 89 9.72 -7.60 6.77
C ASP A 89 10.65 -8.81 6.58
N ALA A 90 11.21 -8.97 5.37
CA ALA A 90 12.18 -10.04 5.08
C ALA A 90 13.48 -9.90 5.89
N LEU A 91 14.01 -8.68 6.05
CA LEU A 91 15.20 -8.43 6.87
C LEU A 91 14.96 -8.82 8.33
N THR A 92 13.83 -8.39 8.90
CA THR A 92 13.42 -8.72 10.28
C THR A 92 13.27 -10.22 10.47
N ALA A 93 12.65 -10.92 9.51
CA ALA A 93 12.48 -12.36 9.58
C ALA A 93 13.82 -13.11 9.56
N VAL A 94 14.77 -12.69 8.72
CA VAL A 94 16.12 -13.28 8.68
C VAL A 94 16.88 -13.06 9.99
N GLU A 95 16.79 -11.87 10.57
CA GLU A 95 17.41 -11.55 11.86
C GLU A 95 16.81 -12.39 12.99
N ALA A 96 15.48 -12.50 13.04
CA ALA A 96 14.77 -13.33 14.02
C ALA A 96 15.17 -14.82 13.89
N MET A 97 15.22 -15.34 12.67
CA MET A 97 15.64 -16.72 12.41
C MET A 97 17.07 -16.97 12.89
N GLN A 98 18.00 -16.05 12.65
CA GLN A 98 19.39 -16.20 13.11
C GLN A 98 19.51 -16.15 14.63
N ALA A 99 18.76 -15.25 15.29
CA ALA A 99 18.72 -15.18 16.75
C ALA A 99 18.20 -16.49 17.35
N GLU A 100 17.13 -17.04 16.78
CA GLU A 100 16.55 -18.30 17.24
C GLU A 100 17.46 -19.49 16.94
N ALA A 101 18.10 -19.54 15.78
CA ALA A 101 19.07 -20.57 15.44
C ALA A 101 20.25 -20.56 16.42
N ARG A 102 20.76 -19.39 16.80
CA ARG A 102 21.81 -19.27 17.82
C ARG A 102 21.35 -19.80 19.17
N ARG A 103 20.16 -19.44 19.62
CA ARG A 103 19.58 -19.95 20.87
C ARG A 103 19.45 -21.48 20.85
N TYR A 104 18.93 -22.03 19.75
CA TYR A 104 18.77 -23.47 19.58
C TYR A 104 20.10 -24.24 19.61
N LEU A 105 21.15 -23.67 19.00
CA LEU A 105 22.50 -24.23 19.05
C LEU A 105 23.13 -24.12 20.44
N ASP A 106 22.96 -22.99 21.12
CA ASP A 106 23.50 -22.74 22.46
C ASP A 106 22.83 -23.65 23.53
N ASP A 107 21.55 -24.00 23.36
CA ASP A 107 20.82 -24.94 24.23
C ASP A 107 21.21 -26.43 24.03
N GLY A 108 22.17 -26.73 23.16
CA GLY A 108 22.60 -28.11 22.88
C GLY A 108 21.57 -28.96 22.10
N ARG A 109 20.45 -28.36 21.69
CA ARG A 109 19.38 -29.03 20.92
C ARG A 109 19.81 -29.40 19.50
N ALA A 110 20.91 -28.80 19.05
CA ALA A 110 21.61 -29.13 17.80
C ALA A 110 22.20 -30.55 17.74
N SER A 111 22.29 -31.25 18.88
CA SER A 111 22.74 -32.64 18.97
C SER A 111 21.93 -33.63 18.12
N SER A 112 20.73 -33.22 17.67
CA SER A 112 19.85 -33.96 16.78
C SER A 112 20.15 -33.78 15.27
N PHE A 113 21.07 -32.88 14.90
CA PHE A 113 21.43 -32.67 13.49
C PHE A 113 22.27 -33.84 12.95
N PRO A 114 21.93 -34.39 11.77
CA PRO A 114 22.76 -35.39 11.11
C PRO A 114 24.19 -34.86 10.91
N GLY A 115 25.18 -35.61 11.37
CA GLY A 115 26.60 -35.27 11.16
C GLY A 115 27.24 -34.36 12.21
N GLN A 116 26.59 -34.07 13.35
CA GLN A 116 27.11 -33.22 14.44
C GLN A 116 27.92 -32.01 13.92
N PRO A 117 27.29 -31.10 13.17
CA PRO A 117 28.01 -29.98 12.60
C PRO A 117 28.50 -29.04 13.71
N ASP A 118 29.77 -28.65 13.64
CA ASP A 118 30.37 -27.64 14.51
C ASP A 118 29.46 -26.39 14.55
N ARG A 119 29.12 -25.91 15.75
CA ARG A 119 28.31 -24.71 15.99
C ARG A 119 28.77 -23.54 15.12
N ILE A 120 30.08 -23.35 15.02
CA ILE A 120 30.67 -22.27 14.21
C ILE A 120 30.37 -22.49 12.73
N ALA A 121 30.45 -23.73 12.24
CA ALA A 121 30.14 -24.07 10.86
C ALA A 121 28.66 -23.84 10.51
N VAL A 122 27.72 -24.19 11.39
CA VAL A 122 26.28 -23.96 11.17
C VAL A 122 25.97 -22.47 11.11
N LEU A 123 26.43 -21.70 12.11
CA LEU A 123 26.20 -20.25 12.14
C LEU A 123 26.84 -19.55 10.93
N SER A 124 28.06 -19.94 10.56
CA SER A 124 28.74 -19.42 9.38
C SER A 124 27.99 -19.74 8.08
N SER A 125 27.39 -20.93 7.99
CA SER A 125 26.55 -21.30 6.85
C SER A 125 25.27 -20.48 6.79
N LEU A 126 24.59 -20.27 7.92
CA LEU A 126 23.41 -19.42 8.00
C LEU A 126 23.72 -17.97 7.63
N ASP A 127 24.86 -17.44 8.08
CA ASP A 127 25.32 -16.11 7.68
C ASP A 127 25.60 -16.04 6.18
N ARG A 128 26.27 -17.04 5.60
CA ARG A 128 26.55 -17.09 4.16
C ARG A 128 25.28 -17.05 3.31
N ILE A 129 24.20 -17.68 3.76
CA ILE A 129 22.90 -17.67 3.08
C ILE A 129 22.16 -16.34 3.32
N ALA A 130 22.22 -15.80 4.54
CA ALA A 130 21.52 -14.58 4.92
C ALA A 130 22.11 -13.31 4.29
N GLN A 131 23.44 -13.25 4.09
CA GLN A 131 24.11 -12.05 3.60
C GLN A 131 23.62 -11.59 2.21
N PRO A 132 23.57 -12.45 1.18
CA PRO A 132 23.04 -12.06 -0.13
C PRO A 132 21.60 -11.56 -0.05
N LEU A 133 20.75 -12.24 0.72
CA LEU A 133 19.35 -11.85 0.89
C LEU A 133 19.23 -10.47 1.56
N ARG A 134 20.02 -10.21 2.60
CA ARG A 134 20.08 -8.90 3.26
C ARG A 134 20.53 -7.80 2.33
N GLU A 135 21.54 -8.06 1.51
CA GLU A 135 22.05 -7.09 0.55
C GLU A 135 20.98 -6.72 -0.48
N GLN A 136 20.32 -7.71 -1.08
CA GLN A 136 19.25 -7.47 -2.04
C GLN A 136 18.06 -6.76 -1.41
N ALA A 137 17.62 -7.19 -0.22
CA ALA A 137 16.52 -6.54 0.50
C ALA A 137 16.85 -5.07 0.84
N ARG A 138 18.09 -4.76 1.27
CA ARG A 138 18.52 -3.37 1.50
C ARG A 138 18.50 -2.53 0.22
N ARG A 139 18.91 -3.09 -0.93
CA ARG A 139 18.83 -2.40 -2.22
C ARG A 139 17.37 -2.10 -2.59
N LEU A 140 16.49 -3.08 -2.47
CA LEU A 140 15.06 -2.94 -2.74
C LEU A 140 14.38 -1.94 -1.80
N LYS A 141 14.75 -1.93 -0.51
CA LYS A 141 14.25 -0.99 0.49
C LYS A 141 14.67 0.46 0.21
N ARG A 142 15.81 0.68 -0.45
CA ARG A 142 16.39 2.00 -0.76
C ARG A 142 15.94 2.58 -2.11
N ALA A 143 15.07 1.89 -2.85
CA ALA A 143 14.51 2.45 -4.08
C ALA A 143 13.60 3.65 -3.75
N SER A 144 14.18 4.83 -3.55
CA SER A 144 13.47 6.08 -3.22
C SER A 144 12.71 6.65 -4.41
N LYS A 145 13.24 6.42 -5.63
CA LYS A 145 12.65 6.89 -6.88
C LYS A 145 11.21 6.42 -7.06
N THR A 146 10.86 5.22 -6.57
CA THR A 146 9.50 4.71 -6.66
C THR A 146 8.51 5.41 -5.73
N LEU A 147 8.97 5.99 -4.60
CA LEU A 147 8.10 6.73 -3.68
C LEU A 147 7.71 8.09 -4.26
N GLU A 148 8.70 8.84 -4.76
CA GLU A 148 8.48 10.14 -5.40
C GLU A 148 7.56 9.98 -6.61
N GLU A 149 7.86 9.03 -7.50
CA GLU A 149 7.01 8.74 -8.66
C GLU A 149 5.58 8.32 -8.30
N ALA A 150 5.38 7.55 -7.21
CA ALA A 150 4.05 7.18 -6.74
C ALA A 150 3.30 8.38 -6.15
N THR A 151 4.01 9.22 -5.39
CA THR A 151 3.48 10.42 -4.74
C THR A 151 3.09 11.47 -5.77
N ASP A 152 3.99 11.77 -6.73
CA ASP A 152 3.73 12.74 -7.80
C ASP A 152 2.53 12.31 -8.65
N TRP A 153 2.43 11.01 -8.95
CA TRP A 153 1.31 10.48 -9.71
C TRP A 153 -0.02 10.64 -8.97
N VAL A 154 -0.08 10.28 -7.68
CA VAL A 154 -1.34 10.39 -6.91
C VAL A 154 -1.70 11.86 -6.65
N VAL A 155 -0.72 12.73 -6.43
CA VAL A 155 -0.93 14.18 -6.31
C VAL A 155 -1.49 14.75 -7.61
N GLY A 156 -0.94 14.35 -8.76
CA GLY A 156 -1.46 14.74 -10.07
C GLY A 156 -2.91 14.30 -10.27
N LEU A 157 -3.23 13.06 -9.90
CA LEU A 157 -4.59 12.53 -9.97
C LEU A 157 -5.56 13.30 -9.05
N VAL A 158 -5.16 13.53 -7.79
CA VAL A 158 -5.97 14.27 -6.82
C VAL A 158 -6.20 15.70 -7.30
N ASN A 159 -5.16 16.42 -7.68
CA ASN A 159 -5.29 17.81 -8.13
C ASN A 159 -6.17 17.95 -9.39
N GLY A 160 -6.16 16.96 -10.28
CA GLY A 160 -6.97 16.96 -11.49
C GLY A 160 -8.46 16.64 -11.29
N ALA A 161 -8.82 16.05 -10.15
CA ALA A 161 -10.17 15.51 -9.91
C ALA A 161 -10.78 15.92 -8.55
N VAL A 162 -10.05 16.68 -7.73
CA VAL A 162 -10.53 17.12 -6.42
C VAL A 162 -11.73 18.04 -6.57
N MET A 163 -12.79 17.70 -5.87
CA MET A 163 -13.99 18.52 -5.85
C MET A 163 -13.69 19.80 -5.05
N PRO A 164 -14.13 20.97 -5.54
CA PRO A 164 -14.14 22.17 -4.71
C PRO A 164 -15.00 21.88 -3.49
N SER A 165 -14.50 22.24 -2.32
CA SER A 165 -15.19 21.93 -1.08
C SER A 165 -15.52 23.13 -0.23
N ASP A 166 -16.77 23.15 0.19
CA ASP A 166 -17.38 24.06 1.16
C ASP A 166 -17.22 23.55 2.60
N ILE A 167 -16.47 22.47 2.89
CA ILE A 167 -16.32 22.02 4.30
C ILE A 167 -15.76 23.11 5.22
N TYR A 168 -15.13 24.16 4.70
CA TYR A 168 -14.73 25.34 5.47
C TYR A 168 -15.74 26.50 5.47
N THR A 169 -16.59 26.63 4.44
CA THR A 169 -17.65 27.66 4.41
C THR A 169 -18.84 27.28 5.29
N SER A 170 -19.03 25.99 5.56
CA SER A 170 -20.01 25.41 6.48
C SER A 170 -19.54 25.31 7.96
N LEU A 171 -18.34 25.82 8.29
CA LEU A 171 -17.79 25.91 9.65
C LEU A 171 -17.87 27.31 10.34
N PRO A 172 -18.95 28.14 10.23
CA PRO A 172 -19.01 29.40 10.99
C PRO A 172 -19.00 29.26 12.52
N ASP A 173 -19.17 28.06 13.08
CA ASP A 173 -19.39 27.87 14.52
C ASP A 173 -18.20 27.31 15.32
N LEU A 174 -17.09 26.92 14.68
CA LEU A 174 -15.91 26.46 15.44
C LEU A 174 -15.11 27.60 16.09
N GLU A 175 -15.12 28.81 15.51
CA GLU A 175 -14.52 29.98 16.17
C GLU A 175 -15.35 30.52 17.35
N ARG A 176 -16.67 30.23 17.37
CA ARG A 176 -17.56 30.58 18.50
C ARG A 176 -17.50 29.60 19.66
N ALA A 177 -17.23 28.32 19.39
CA ALA A 177 -17.10 27.30 20.44
C ALA A 177 -15.77 27.34 21.21
N GLY A 178 -14.75 28.02 20.68
CA GLY A 178 -13.45 28.22 21.34
C GLY A 178 -13.35 29.46 22.24
N ARG A 179 -14.44 30.22 22.40
CA ARG A 179 -14.53 31.38 23.29
C ARG A 179 -15.84 31.34 24.09
N ALA A 180 -15.97 30.36 24.98
CA ALA A 180 -16.92 30.34 26.09
C ALA A 180 -16.24 29.72 27.31
#